data_AF-A0A0L0FVB8-F1
#
_entry.id   AF-A0A0L0FVB8-F1
#
_cell.length_a   1.000
_cell.length_b   1.000
_cell.length_c   1.000
_cell.angle_alpha   90.00
_cell.angle_beta   90.00
_cell.angle_gamma   90.00
#
_symmetry.space_group_name_H-M   'P 1'
#
loop_
_entity.id
_entity.type
_entity.pdbx_description
1 polymer ?
#
loop_
_entity_poly.entity_id
_entity_poly.type
_entity_poly.pdbx_seq_one_letter_code
_entity_poly.pdbx_strand_id
1 'polypeptide(L)'
;MCRFIAIVIAAVLTSYSTFAAFFGIFSTEWWTGAVNVGIATACNSTANLDGQSYCNDFSLDTLSNSTEQAMFGLLVASIIVGLLALIVMVFNIIFACCCINLAGPFTGLLVFLQGACILATILTMGFYYSWSYPAGTSSIGAAYIVNIVAVPLSWVATALTGVHHYSQNGRDEEIKA
;
A
#
# COMPACT_ATOMS: atom_id res chain seq x y z
N MET A 1 6.30 22.32 -16.39
CA MET A 1 6.68 20.91 -16.65
C MET A 1 7.03 20.15 -15.37
N CYS A 2 7.97 20.60 -14.53
CA CYS A 2 8.35 19.87 -13.29
C CYS A 2 7.19 19.53 -12.35
N ARG A 3 6.17 20.41 -12.25
CA ARG A 3 4.98 20.20 -11.41
C ARG A 3 4.06 19.09 -11.92
N PHE A 4 3.86 19.03 -13.24
CA PHE A 4 3.07 17.98 -13.88
C PHE A 4 3.78 16.63 -13.76
N ILE A 5 5.10 16.62 -13.94
CA ILE A 5 5.91 15.42 -13.75
C ILE A 5 5.85 14.93 -12.30
N ALA A 6 5.91 15.83 -11.31
CA ALA A 6 5.81 15.47 -9.90
C ALA A 6 4.48 14.79 -9.54
N ILE A 7 3.34 15.31 -10.03
CA ILE A 7 2.02 14.71 -9.74
C ILE A 7 1.84 13.36 -10.48
N VAL A 8 2.39 13.23 -11.70
CA VAL A 8 2.38 11.96 -12.44
C VAL A 8 3.22 10.91 -11.71
N ILE A 9 4.43 11.26 -11.26
CA ILE A 9 5.28 10.34 -10.48
C ILE A 9 4.57 9.98 -9.17
N ALA A 10 3.99 10.95 -8.46
CA ALA A 10 3.23 10.68 -7.24
C ALA A 10 2.07 9.69 -7.49
N ALA A 11 1.35 9.84 -8.60
CA ALA A 11 0.27 8.93 -8.99
C ALA A 11 0.78 7.51 -9.28
N VAL A 12 1.93 7.37 -9.95
CA VAL A 12 2.56 6.06 -10.21
C VAL A 12 2.98 5.38 -8.90
N LEU A 13 3.63 6.12 -8.00
CA LEU A 13 4.07 5.60 -6.69
C LEU A 13 2.89 5.23 -5.78
N THR A 14 1.83 6.04 -5.79
CA THR A 14 0.59 5.76 -5.06
C THR A 14 -0.09 4.52 -5.63
N SER A 15 -0.14 4.38 -6.97
CA SER A 15 -0.67 3.18 -7.64
C SER A 15 0.09 1.94 -7.23
N TYR A 16 1.43 1.98 -7.26
CA TYR A 16 2.26 0.88 -6.79
C TYR A 16 1.92 0.49 -5.35
N SER A 17 1.80 1.47 -4.46
CA SER A 17 1.50 1.21 -3.04
C SER A 17 0.10 0.61 -2.83
N THR A 18 -0.88 1.02 -3.64
CA THR A 18 -2.23 0.45 -3.63
C THR A 18 -2.22 -1.00 -4.14
N PHE A 19 -1.50 -1.29 -5.23
CA PHE A 19 -1.34 -2.64 -5.75
C PHE A 19 -0.55 -3.54 -4.81
N ALA A 20 0.46 -3.01 -4.11
CA ALA A 20 1.21 -3.73 -3.09
C ALA A 20 0.31 -4.17 -1.94
N ALA A 21 -0.57 -3.28 -1.46
CA ALA A 21 -1.55 -3.62 -0.43
C ALA A 21 -2.56 -4.68 -0.92
N PHE A 22 -3.03 -4.56 -2.17
CA PHE A 22 -3.91 -5.56 -2.78
C PHE A 22 -3.23 -6.93 -2.91
N PHE A 23 -2.00 -6.96 -3.43
CA PHE A 23 -1.19 -8.18 -3.50
C PHE A 23 -0.96 -8.77 -2.11
N GLY A 24 -0.72 -7.92 -1.11
CA GLY A 24 -0.59 -8.32 0.29
C GLY A 24 -1.82 -9.08 0.81
N ILE A 25 -3.03 -8.67 0.48
CA ILE A 25 -4.24 -9.36 0.96
C ILE A 25 -4.37 -10.77 0.37
N PHE A 26 -4.12 -10.90 -0.93
CA PHE A 26 -4.39 -12.14 -1.67
C PHE A 26 -3.18 -13.08 -1.78
N SER A 27 -1.99 -12.63 -1.40
CA SER A 27 -0.79 -13.44 -1.50
C SER A 27 -0.67 -14.44 -0.34
N THR A 28 -0.32 -15.67 -0.70
CA THR A 28 0.12 -16.75 0.20
C THR A 28 1.60 -16.64 0.57
N GLU A 29 2.33 -15.65 0.05
CA GLU A 29 3.79 -15.54 0.16
C GLU A 29 4.19 -14.35 1.05
N TRP A 30 3.64 -14.28 2.26
CA TRP A 30 4.19 -13.39 3.29
C TRP A 30 5.43 -14.01 3.94
N TRP A 31 5.39 -15.32 4.12
CA TRP A 31 6.51 -16.16 4.50
C TRP A 31 6.60 -17.35 3.57
N THR A 32 7.82 -17.79 3.25
CA THR A 32 8.09 -18.88 2.31
C THR A 32 9.02 -19.92 2.93
N GLY A 33 8.91 -21.17 2.49
CA GLY A 33 9.72 -22.29 2.96
C GLY A 33 9.17 -23.61 2.46
N ALA A 34 9.01 -24.59 3.36
CA ALA A 34 8.31 -25.84 3.03
C ALA A 34 6.79 -25.63 2.85
N VAL A 35 6.26 -24.57 3.47
CA VAL A 35 4.88 -24.09 3.29
C VAL A 35 4.93 -22.59 3.06
N ASN A 36 4.03 -22.08 2.22
CA ASN A 36 3.86 -20.64 2.01
C ASN A 36 2.69 -20.13 2.86
N VAL A 37 2.92 -19.10 3.67
CA VAL A 37 1.93 -18.55 4.62
C VAL A 37 1.60 -17.12 4.23
N GLY A 38 0.31 -16.82 4.09
CA GLY A 38 -0.25 -15.47 3.86
C GLY A 38 -1.10 -14.96 5.03
N ILE A 39 -1.70 -13.77 4.88
CA ILE A 39 -2.54 -13.15 5.94
C ILE A 39 -3.95 -13.75 5.98
N ALA A 40 -4.55 -14.00 4.81
CA ALA A 40 -5.94 -14.44 4.67
C ALA A 40 -6.08 -15.85 4.07
N THR A 41 -4.96 -16.58 3.96
CA THR A 41 -4.91 -17.91 3.33
C THR A 41 -4.73 -18.95 4.42
N ALA A 42 -5.78 -19.71 4.70
CA ALA A 42 -5.69 -20.84 5.62
C ALA A 42 -5.09 -22.02 4.85
N CYS A 43 -3.93 -22.50 5.27
CA CYS A 43 -3.29 -23.68 4.68
C CYS A 43 -3.98 -25.00 5.07
N ASN A 44 -5.31 -25.04 5.07
CA ASN A 44 -6.08 -26.24 5.39
C ASN A 44 -6.04 -27.26 4.24
N SER A 45 -6.02 -26.79 2.99
CA SER A 45 -5.77 -27.60 1.79
C SER A 45 -4.48 -27.13 1.10
N THR A 46 -3.57 -28.07 0.87
CA THR A 46 -2.32 -27.83 0.15
C THR A 46 -2.37 -28.50 -1.22
N ALA A 47 -2.17 -27.72 -2.28
CA ALA A 47 -1.96 -28.22 -3.62
C ALA A 47 -0.45 -28.32 -3.86
N ASN A 48 0.04 -29.52 -4.19
CA ASN A 48 1.44 -29.70 -4.60
C ASN A 48 1.58 -29.42 -6.09
N LEU A 49 2.31 -28.36 -6.43
CA LEU A 49 2.74 -28.05 -7.80
C LEU A 49 4.26 -28.01 -7.80
N ASP A 50 4.89 -28.79 -8.68
CA ASP A 50 6.36 -28.84 -8.86
C ASP A 50 7.18 -29.07 -7.56
N GLY A 51 6.64 -29.86 -6.63
CA GLY A 51 7.30 -30.18 -5.34
C GLY A 51 7.21 -29.09 -4.28
N GLN A 52 6.42 -28.03 -4.53
CA GLN A 52 6.10 -26.96 -3.59
C GLN A 52 4.62 -27.07 -3.18
N SER A 53 4.34 -26.99 -1.88
CA SER A 53 2.99 -27.03 -1.34
C SER A 53 2.40 -25.63 -1.25
N TYR A 54 1.40 -25.34 -2.08
CA TYR A 54 0.67 -24.08 -2.11
C TYR A 54 -0.64 -24.20 -1.34
N CYS A 55 -0.93 -23.24 -0.49
CA CYS A 55 -2.21 -23.18 0.21
C CYS A 55 -3.29 -22.72 -0.77
N ASN A 56 -4.28 -23.58 -1.02
CA ASN A 56 -5.31 -23.33 -2.04
C ASN A 56 -6.61 -22.75 -1.45
N ASP A 57 -6.73 -22.72 -0.12
CA ASP A 57 -7.95 -22.23 0.52
C ASP A 57 -7.80 -20.76 0.94
N PHE A 58 -8.54 -19.90 0.25
CA PHE A 58 -8.84 -18.56 0.74
C PHE A 58 -10.16 -18.65 1.53
N SER A 59 -10.09 -18.50 2.85
CA SER A 59 -11.29 -18.54 3.69
C SER A 59 -11.23 -17.43 4.73
N LEU A 60 -12.12 -16.45 4.54
CA LEU A 60 -12.35 -15.35 5.47
C LEU A 60 -12.87 -15.83 6.83
N ASP A 61 -13.54 -16.99 6.88
CA ASP A 61 -14.03 -17.60 8.11
C ASP A 61 -12.88 -18.13 9.00
N THR A 62 -11.69 -18.34 8.43
CA THR A 62 -10.49 -18.80 9.14
C THR A 62 -9.59 -17.69 9.64
N LEU A 63 -9.96 -16.40 9.45
CA LEU A 63 -9.37 -15.26 10.16
C LEU A 63 -9.75 -15.32 11.67
N SER A 64 -9.55 -16.46 12.32
CA SER A 64 -9.96 -16.68 13.71
C SER A 64 -9.10 -15.87 14.69
N ASN A 65 -7.90 -15.46 14.27
CA ASN A 65 -7.01 -14.63 15.06
C ASN A 65 -7.30 -13.15 14.84
N SER A 66 -7.56 -12.42 15.93
CA SER A 66 -7.83 -10.97 15.91
C SER A 66 -6.67 -10.17 15.30
N THR A 67 -5.45 -10.69 15.35
CA THR A 67 -4.27 -10.05 14.76
C THR A 67 -4.29 -10.10 13.23
N GLU A 68 -4.65 -11.24 12.65
CA GLU A 68 -4.77 -11.41 11.19
C GLU A 68 -5.94 -10.59 10.63
N GLN A 69 -7.05 -10.50 11.38
CA GLN A 69 -8.18 -9.62 11.07
C GLN A 69 -7.76 -8.13 11.06
N ALA A 70 -6.99 -7.70 12.05
CA ALA A 70 -6.50 -6.32 12.12
C ALA A 70 -5.57 -6.01 10.94
N MET A 71 -4.66 -6.93 10.60
CA MET A 71 -3.77 -6.79 9.45
C MET A 71 -4.52 -6.72 8.12
N PHE A 72 -5.51 -7.60 7.93
CA PHE A 72 -6.39 -7.57 6.75
C PHE A 72 -7.14 -6.23 6.67
N GLY A 73 -7.74 -5.79 7.78
CA GLY A 73 -8.46 -4.51 7.86
C GLY A 73 -7.57 -3.30 7.55
N LEU A 74 -6.33 -3.29 8.04
CA LEU A 74 -5.36 -2.22 7.74
C LEU A 74 -4.98 -2.16 6.26
N LEU A 75 -4.81 -3.32 5.60
CA LEU A 75 -4.57 -3.37 4.16
C LEU A 75 -5.79 -2.93 3.34
N VAL A 76 -6.99 -3.34 3.73
CA VAL A 76 -8.23 -2.87 3.11
C VAL A 76 -8.38 -1.35 3.25
N ALA A 77 -8.15 -0.81 4.44
CA ALA A 77 -8.17 0.62 4.69
C ALA A 77 -7.13 1.36 3.82
N SER A 78 -5.91 0.82 3.73
CA SER A 78 -4.86 1.34 2.86
C SER A 78 -5.30 1.40 1.39
N ILE A 79 -5.93 0.35 0.88
CA ILE A 79 -6.43 0.31 -0.50
C ILE A 79 -7.50 1.39 -0.72
N ILE A 80 -8.48 1.49 0.19
CA ILE A 80 -9.57 2.49 0.06
C ILE A 80 -8.98 3.91 0.05
N VAL A 81 -8.09 4.22 0.99
CA VAL A 81 -7.45 5.53 1.10
C VAL A 81 -6.58 5.81 -0.13
N GLY A 82 -5.83 4.82 -0.61
CA GLY A 82 -5.02 4.93 -1.83
C GLY A 82 -5.84 5.16 -3.10
N LEU A 83 -6.96 4.47 -3.25
CA LEU A 83 -7.89 4.69 -4.36
C LEU A 83 -8.51 6.08 -4.31
N LEU A 84 -8.92 6.56 -3.13
CA LEU A 84 -9.41 7.93 -2.96
C LEU A 84 -8.33 8.96 -3.34
N ALA A 85 -7.08 8.77 -2.90
CA ALA A 85 -5.97 9.64 -3.28
C ALA A 85 -5.74 9.63 -4.80
N LEU A 86 -5.77 8.47 -5.45
CA LEU A 86 -5.61 8.34 -6.90
C LEU A 86 -6.72 9.04 -7.67
N ILE A 87 -7.98 8.90 -7.25
CA ILE A 87 -9.11 9.59 -7.87
C ILE A 87 -8.87 11.11 -7.83
N VAL A 88 -8.46 11.65 -6.69
CA VAL A 88 -8.16 13.07 -6.55
C VAL A 88 -6.96 13.49 -7.41
N MET A 89 -5.89 12.69 -7.47
CA MET A 89 -4.74 12.96 -8.34
C MET A 89 -5.12 12.96 -9.83
N VAL A 90 -5.95 12.01 -10.27
CA VAL A 90 -6.43 11.92 -11.66
C VAL A 90 -7.28 13.14 -11.99
N PHE A 91 -8.17 13.55 -11.10
CA PHE A 91 -8.92 14.80 -11.28
C PHE A 91 -7.99 16.01 -11.40
N ASN A 92 -6.96 16.11 -10.56
CA ASN A 92 -5.98 17.20 -10.66
C ASN A 92 -5.18 17.16 -11.96
N ILE A 93 -4.87 15.98 -12.51
CA ILE A 93 -4.17 15.83 -13.80
C ILE A 93 -5.06 16.24 -14.97
N ILE A 94 -6.32 15.78 -15.00
CA ILE A 94 -7.27 16.07 -16.09
C ILE A 94 -7.67 17.55 -16.09
N PHE A 95 -7.95 18.11 -14.92
CA PHE A 95 -8.38 19.50 -14.76
C PHE A 95 -7.22 20.48 -14.57
N ALA A 96 -5.98 20.04 -14.79
CA ALA A 96 -4.77 20.87 -14.67
C ALA A 96 -4.81 22.17 -15.49
N CYS A 97 -5.60 22.20 -16.58
CA CYS A 97 -5.79 23.36 -17.44
C CYS A 97 -6.97 24.26 -17.05
N CYS A 98 -7.92 23.80 -16.23
CA CYS A 98 -9.23 24.47 -16.07
C CYS A 98 -9.58 24.86 -14.63
N CYS A 99 -9.01 24.25 -13.59
CA CYS A 99 -9.43 24.49 -12.19
C CYS A 99 -8.26 24.80 -11.26
N ILE A 100 -8.51 25.68 -10.28
CA ILE A 100 -7.61 25.92 -9.15
C ILE A 100 -7.53 24.64 -8.31
N ASN A 101 -6.31 24.24 -8.01
CA ASN A 101 -5.92 22.95 -7.47
C ASN A 101 -6.19 22.88 -5.96
N LEU A 102 -7.47 22.81 -5.58
CA LEU A 102 -7.91 22.90 -4.19
C LEU A 102 -7.61 21.64 -3.36
N ALA A 103 -7.28 20.51 -4.00
CA ALA A 103 -7.22 19.20 -3.35
C ALA A 103 -5.81 18.70 -2.97
N GLY A 104 -4.77 19.51 -3.19
CA GLY A 104 -3.37 19.15 -2.95
C GLY A 104 -3.05 18.64 -1.53
N PRO A 105 -3.32 19.43 -0.46
CA PRO A 105 -2.94 19.03 0.91
C PRO A 105 -3.75 17.83 1.42
N PHE A 106 -5.02 17.72 1.01
CA PHE A 106 -5.85 16.57 1.35
C PHE A 106 -5.33 15.28 0.71
N THR A 107 -4.89 15.34 -0.55
CA THR A 107 -4.29 14.20 -1.25
C THR A 107 -3.02 13.72 -0.55
N GLY A 108 -2.14 14.65 -0.15
CA GLY A 108 -0.91 14.30 0.56
C GLY A 108 -1.17 13.59 1.89
N LEU A 109 -2.18 14.04 2.65
CA LEU A 109 -2.61 13.39 3.89
C LEU A 109 -3.13 11.97 3.63
N LEU A 110 -3.95 11.76 2.60
CA LEU A 110 -4.46 10.43 2.25
C LEU A 110 -3.31 9.48 1.90
N VAL A 111 -2.37 9.89 1.05
CA VAL A 111 -1.22 9.06 0.69
C VAL A 111 -0.33 8.75 1.90
N PHE A 112 -0.18 9.70 2.81
CA PHE A 112 0.55 9.47 4.06
C PHE A 112 -0.14 8.41 4.93
N LEU A 113 -1.46 8.52 5.10
CA LEU A 113 -2.26 7.56 5.85
C LEU A 113 -2.22 6.17 5.22
N GLN A 114 -2.26 6.08 3.88
CA GLN A 114 -2.07 4.81 3.16
C GLN A 114 -0.74 4.15 3.55
N GLY A 115 0.36 4.91 3.51
CA GLY A 115 1.68 4.43 3.92
C GLY A 115 1.74 4.00 5.38
N ALA A 116 1.10 4.77 6.27
CA ALA A 116 1.02 4.46 7.70
C ALA A 116 0.24 3.17 7.97
N CYS A 117 -0.86 2.92 7.24
CA CYS A 117 -1.61 1.67 7.33
C CYS A 117 -0.77 0.45 6.88
N ILE A 118 -0.04 0.58 5.77
CA ILE A 118 0.85 -0.50 5.28
C ILE A 118 1.97 -0.77 6.31
N LEU A 119 2.58 0.29 6.84
CA LEU A 119 3.60 0.17 7.89
C LEU A 119 3.04 -0.50 9.15
N ALA A 120 1.85 -0.12 9.59
CA ALA A 120 1.19 -0.74 10.73
C ALA A 120 0.95 -2.24 10.50
N THR A 121 0.56 -2.66 9.30
CA THR A 121 0.44 -4.08 8.94
C THR A 121 1.79 -4.81 9.05
N ILE A 122 2.86 -4.23 8.50
CA ILE A 122 4.21 -4.82 8.52
C ILE A 122 4.71 -5.01 9.96
N LEU A 123 4.53 -3.99 10.80
CA LEU A 123 4.91 -4.03 12.21
C LEU A 123 4.08 -5.07 12.98
N THR A 124 2.76 -5.10 12.75
CA THR A 124 1.86 -6.06 13.39
C THR A 124 2.27 -7.50 13.03
N MET A 125 2.61 -7.76 11.76
CA MET A 125 3.12 -9.06 11.34
C MET A 125 4.43 -9.43 12.02
N GLY A 126 5.36 -8.48 12.12
CA GLY A 126 6.63 -8.68 12.81
C GLY A 126 6.43 -9.02 14.29
N PHE A 127 5.56 -8.31 14.99
CA PHE A 127 5.24 -8.58 16.39
C PHE A 127 4.47 -9.90 16.58
N TYR A 128 3.55 -10.24 15.68
CA TYR A 128 2.76 -11.48 15.76
C TYR A 128 3.65 -12.73 15.83
N TYR A 129 4.70 -12.77 15.01
CA TYR A 129 5.68 -13.86 15.03
C TYR A 129 6.92 -13.57 15.87
N SER A 130 6.92 -12.51 16.70
CA SER A 130 8.08 -12.11 17.52
C SER A 130 9.38 -11.98 16.72
N TRP A 131 9.28 -11.48 15.48
CA TRP A 131 10.39 -11.38 14.53
C TRP A 131 11.05 -12.73 14.18
N SER A 132 10.34 -13.83 14.39
CA SER A 132 10.73 -15.20 14.01
C SER A 132 9.89 -15.71 12.84
N TYR A 133 10.30 -16.84 12.25
CA TYR A 133 9.58 -17.45 11.14
C TYR A 133 8.44 -18.35 11.65
N PRO A 134 7.24 -18.29 11.05
CA PRO A 134 6.22 -19.31 11.30
C PRO A 134 6.73 -20.72 11.02
N ALA A 135 6.18 -21.70 11.72
CA ALA A 135 6.55 -23.11 11.55
C ALA A 135 6.41 -23.55 10.08
N GLY A 136 7.43 -24.22 9.56
CA GLY A 136 7.48 -24.67 8.16
C GLY A 136 7.93 -23.61 7.16
N THR A 137 8.23 -22.39 7.61
CA THR A 137 8.81 -21.32 6.78
C THR A 137 10.26 -21.06 7.14
N SER A 138 11.05 -20.53 6.20
CA SER A 138 12.49 -20.28 6.37
C SER A 138 12.93 -18.91 5.83
N SER A 139 12.07 -18.22 5.10
CA SER A 139 12.38 -16.95 4.44
C SER A 139 11.20 -16.01 4.41
N ILE A 140 11.51 -14.72 4.25
CA ILE A 140 10.53 -13.68 4.00
C ILE A 140 9.98 -13.86 2.59
N GLY A 141 8.66 -13.82 2.44
CA GLY A 141 8.01 -13.96 1.15
C GLY A 141 7.89 -12.64 0.38
N ALA A 142 7.56 -12.75 -0.91
CA ALA A 142 7.50 -11.61 -1.82
C ALA A 142 6.47 -10.55 -1.38
N ALA A 143 5.34 -10.97 -0.78
CA ALA A 143 4.30 -10.05 -0.34
C ALA A 143 4.78 -9.09 0.75
N TYR A 144 5.57 -9.60 1.69
CA TYR A 144 6.14 -8.78 2.76
C TYR A 144 7.15 -7.76 2.19
N ILE A 145 8.01 -8.19 1.25
CA ILE A 145 9.00 -7.31 0.60
C ILE A 145 8.31 -6.20 -0.19
N VAL A 146 7.32 -6.55 -1.02
CA VAL A 146 6.57 -5.59 -1.84
C VAL A 146 5.86 -4.56 -0.96
N ASN A 147 5.27 -4.97 0.16
CA ASN A 147 4.64 -4.04 1.10
C ASN A 147 5.66 -3.17 1.84
N ILE A 148 6.83 -3.70 2.22
CA ILE A 148 7.92 -2.90 2.81
C ILE A 148 8.37 -1.79 1.87
N VAL A 149 8.55 -2.11 0.57
CA VAL A 149 8.97 -1.12 -0.43
C VAL A 149 7.87 -0.09 -0.69
N ALA A 150 6.59 -0.46 -0.59
CA ALA A 150 5.48 0.47 -0.74
C ALA A 150 5.47 1.60 0.32
N VAL A 151 5.96 1.36 1.53
CA VAL A 151 6.00 2.39 2.61
C VAL A 151 6.83 3.61 2.20
N PRO A 152 8.15 3.52 1.92
CA PRO A 152 8.92 4.70 1.51
C PRO A 152 8.40 5.31 0.21
N LEU A 153 7.89 4.51 -0.74
CA LEU A 153 7.33 5.05 -1.98
C LEU A 153 6.07 5.90 -1.74
N SER A 154 5.20 5.48 -0.82
CA SER A 154 4.04 6.28 -0.41
C SER A 154 4.46 7.60 0.22
N TRP A 155 5.49 7.63 1.06
CA TRP A 155 5.97 8.89 1.66
C TRP A 155 6.69 9.80 0.67
N VAL A 156 7.41 9.23 -0.30
CA VAL A 156 7.95 10.00 -1.43
C VAL A 156 6.80 10.59 -2.25
N ALA A 157 5.73 9.84 -2.50
CA ALA A 157 4.54 10.35 -3.17
C ALA A 157 3.88 11.49 -2.38
N THR A 158 3.76 11.38 -1.06
CA THR A 158 3.32 12.48 -0.18
C THR A 158 4.19 13.73 -0.36
N ALA A 159 5.52 13.58 -0.30
CA ALA A 159 6.42 14.72 -0.48
C ALA A 159 6.24 15.38 -1.86
N LEU A 160 6.12 14.59 -2.93
CA LEU A 160 5.90 15.08 -4.29
C LEU A 160 4.56 15.82 -4.44
N THR A 161 3.49 15.34 -3.79
CA THR A 161 2.21 16.06 -3.76
C THR A 161 2.31 17.40 -3.01
N GLY A 162 3.10 17.45 -1.95
CA GLY A 162 3.38 18.69 -1.19
C GLY A 162 4.16 19.72 -2.02
N VAL A 163 5.22 19.30 -2.72
CA VAL A 163 6.01 20.17 -3.61
C VAL A 163 5.15 20.74 -4.74
N HIS A 164 4.24 19.92 -5.29
CA HIS A 164 3.30 20.38 -6.31
C HIS A 164 2.43 21.53 -5.79
N HIS A 165 2.00 21.49 -4.53
CA HIS A 165 1.13 22.48 -3.92
C HIS A 165 1.87 23.77 -3.51
N TYR A 166 3.02 23.68 -2.85
CA TYR A 166 3.77 24.86 -2.39
C TYR A 166 4.16 25.80 -3.56
N SER A 167 4.51 25.22 -4.71
CA SER A 167 4.79 25.98 -5.93
C SER A 167 3.56 26.66 -6.56
N GLN A 168 2.33 26.34 -6.10
CA GLN A 168 1.10 27.01 -6.55
C GLN A 168 0.90 28.33 -5.81
N ASN A 169 0.91 28.24 -4.48
CA ASN A 169 0.56 29.38 -3.63
C ASN A 169 1.54 30.54 -3.83
N GLY A 170 2.83 30.26 -4.01
CA GLY A 170 3.82 31.31 -4.31
C GLY A 170 3.59 32.04 -5.64
N ARG A 171 3.03 31.38 -6.66
CA ARG A 171 2.69 32.02 -7.94
C ARG A 171 1.38 32.80 -7.88
N ASP A 172 0.42 32.29 -7.12
CA ASP A 172 -0.87 32.98 -6.93
C ASP A 172 -0.68 34.27 -6.10
N GLU A 173 0.35 34.32 -5.24
CA GLU A 173 0.77 35.55 -4.56
C GLU A 173 1.48 36.54 -5.49
N GLU A 174 2.37 36.08 -6.39
CA GLU A 174 3.03 36.94 -7.38
C GLU A 174 2.05 37.57 -8.40
N ILE A 175 0.96 36.88 -8.76
CA ILE A 175 -0.04 37.42 -9.70
C ILE A 175 -0.99 38.43 -9.03
N LYS A 176 -1.06 38.42 -7.69
CA LYS A 176 -1.91 39.33 -6.90
C LYS A 176 -1.17 40.56 -6.39
N ALA A 177 0.15 40.59 -6.47
CA ALA A 177 1.01 41.74 -6.12
C ALA A 177 1.23 42.65 -7.33
#